data_AF-A0A519LIU5-F1
#
_entry.id   AF-A0A519LIU5-F1
#
_cell.length_a   1.000
_cell.length_b   1.000
_cell.length_c   1.000
_cell.angle_alpha   90.00
_cell.angle_beta   90.00
_cell.angle_gamma   90.00
#
_symmetry.space_group_name_H-M   'P 1'
#
loop_
_entity.id
_entity.type
_entity.pdbx_description
1 polymer ?
#
loop_
_entity_poly.entity_id
_entity_poly.type
_entity_poly.pdbx_seq_one_letter_code
_entity_poly.pdbx_strand_id
1 'polypeptide(L)'
;MKKILLGAIAILAFTSPTNAQTINVAFPHFTGKQYVYVLEKGSKKDTIATGKLDTEGKATLVIPSAKKGYAGISHFVLTEGGGMDFIVNKENFTISCLEEQPNFENTKYTVSAENDFFNGRMKKLNQILEKVRMVQYGLTVYKKEDALYPALNQEQQNLNQQLTALKSETAQNKLYAARLAEIYDILMGSGSKINLSEGEKAKEINAFVKDKLDMSVLYTSGQWNNFIEGWMQLHQAVIKDDALWLEGTKYVLSHIKSNEIYTAFTEKAILVLTKAGKDDLVTSLSEYASKSGRLEKSGKIVMAAINGPAIGNVAPVLQTATGKKTINKKTLLFFYESGCNNCENEIHQLLGNYEIVKDKGYEIISVAADMTSNVGDGHNHQFPWKEQLCDFKGFAGPNFKNYAIIGTPTFFVIDEKGKITGKYASLIDTGILSNPYTVKK
;
A
#
# COMPACT_ATOMS: atom_id res chain seq x y z
N MET A 1 37.16 -18.31 -72.27
CA MET A 1 35.85 -17.87 -71.74
C MET A 1 35.25 -19.09 -71.02
N LYS A 2 34.88 -19.13 -69.74
CA LYS A 2 34.35 -18.14 -68.79
C LYS A 2 34.86 -18.49 -67.38
N LYS A 3 35.23 -17.48 -66.58
CA LYS A 3 35.47 -17.61 -65.14
C LYS A 3 34.11 -17.59 -64.44
N ILE A 4 33.87 -18.55 -63.54
CA ILE A 4 32.67 -18.63 -62.70
C ILE A 4 32.89 -17.70 -61.50
N LEU A 5 32.05 -16.67 -61.37
CA LEU A 5 32.05 -15.74 -60.25
C LEU A 5 31.11 -16.30 -59.17
N LEU A 6 31.64 -16.64 -58.00
CA LEU A 6 30.84 -16.92 -56.80
C LEU A 6 30.39 -15.59 -56.20
N GLY A 7 29.09 -15.31 -56.26
CA GLY A 7 28.47 -14.19 -55.57
C GLY A 7 28.22 -14.53 -54.10
N ALA A 8 28.88 -13.80 -53.19
CA ALA A 8 28.59 -13.85 -51.77
C ALA A 8 27.29 -13.07 -51.49
N ILE A 9 26.26 -13.78 -51.03
CA ILE A 9 25.03 -13.17 -50.51
C ILE A 9 25.33 -12.70 -49.09
N ALA A 10 25.52 -11.39 -48.92
CA ALA A 10 25.55 -10.76 -47.61
C ALA A 10 24.13 -10.73 -47.03
N ILE A 11 23.85 -11.66 -46.11
CA ILE A 11 22.64 -11.62 -45.28
C ILE A 11 22.85 -10.47 -44.28
N LEU A 12 22.34 -9.28 -44.63
CA LEU A 12 22.15 -8.18 -43.69
C LEU A 12 21.07 -8.61 -42.70
N ALA A 13 21.50 -9.10 -41.53
CA ALA A 13 20.64 -9.27 -40.38
C ALA A 13 20.16 -7.88 -39.93
N PHE A 14 18.96 -7.48 -40.36
CA PHE A 14 18.22 -6.40 -39.74
C PHE A 14 17.83 -6.85 -38.33
N THR A 15 18.68 -6.57 -37.35
CA THR A 15 18.22 -6.51 -35.96
C THR A 15 17.31 -5.29 -35.87
N SER A 16 15.99 -5.51 -35.94
CA SER A 16 15.04 -4.44 -35.62
C SER A 16 15.42 -3.93 -34.23
N PRO A 17 15.75 -2.64 -34.05
CA PRO A 17 15.91 -2.10 -32.70
C PRO A 17 14.58 -2.36 -32.00
N THR A 18 14.62 -3.16 -30.94
CA THR A 18 13.40 -3.42 -30.17
C THR A 18 13.02 -2.09 -29.53
N ASN A 19 12.09 -1.37 -30.16
CA ASN A 19 11.77 0.00 -29.80
C ASN A 19 11.38 0.06 -28.32
N ALA A 20 12.04 0.93 -27.57
CA ALA A 20 11.60 1.34 -26.25
C ALA A 20 10.19 1.95 -26.38
N GLN A 21 9.33 1.71 -25.38
CA GLN A 21 7.99 2.30 -25.36
C GLN A 21 8.13 3.82 -25.21
N THR A 22 7.43 4.56 -26.06
CA THR A 22 7.54 6.02 -26.17
C THR A 22 6.19 6.66 -25.93
N ILE A 23 6.14 7.65 -25.04
CA ILE A 23 4.97 8.45 -24.73
C ILE A 23 5.27 9.89 -25.10
N ASN A 24 4.48 10.47 -25.99
CA ASN A 24 4.61 11.88 -26.35
C ASN A 24 3.66 12.72 -25.50
N VAL A 25 4.18 13.71 -24.80
CA VAL A 25 3.43 14.63 -23.96
C VAL A 25 3.31 15.97 -24.70
N ALA A 26 2.12 16.57 -24.69
CA ALA A 26 1.86 17.90 -25.26
C ALA A 26 0.98 18.75 -24.33
N PHE A 27 1.63 19.49 -23.45
CA PHE A 27 1.05 20.24 -22.32
C PHE A 27 1.46 21.73 -22.44
N PRO A 28 0.91 22.48 -23.42
CA PRO A 28 1.36 23.83 -23.79
C PRO A 28 1.29 24.88 -22.66
N HIS A 29 0.40 24.71 -21.68
CA HIS A 29 0.34 25.62 -20.52
C HIS A 29 1.61 25.54 -19.64
N PHE A 30 2.37 24.46 -19.76
CA PHE A 30 3.52 24.15 -18.90
C PHE A 30 4.86 24.27 -19.64
N THR A 31 4.91 25.08 -20.71
CA THR A 31 6.14 25.36 -21.46
C THR A 31 7.32 25.67 -20.54
N GLY A 32 8.44 24.98 -20.77
CA GLY A 32 9.67 25.18 -20.01
C GLY A 32 9.64 24.69 -18.56
N LYS A 33 8.57 24.04 -18.08
CA LYS A 33 8.55 23.46 -16.73
C LYS A 33 9.37 22.18 -16.67
N GLN A 34 9.99 21.93 -15.52
CA GLN A 34 10.71 20.69 -15.26
C GLN A 34 9.72 19.59 -14.91
N TYR A 35 10.07 18.35 -15.25
CA TYR A 35 9.30 17.17 -14.93
C TYR A 35 10.15 16.05 -14.34
N VAL A 36 9.47 15.19 -13.58
CA VAL A 36 9.96 13.91 -13.10
C VAL A 36 9.02 12.83 -13.63
N TYR A 37 9.57 11.77 -14.22
CA TYR A 37 8.82 10.64 -14.75
C TYR A 37 9.10 9.39 -13.92
N VAL A 38 8.02 8.81 -13.39
CA VAL A 38 8.08 7.80 -12.33
C VAL A 38 7.22 6.59 -12.69
N LEU A 39 7.71 5.38 -12.40
CA LEU A 39 6.95 4.13 -12.52
C LEU A 39 6.60 3.57 -11.13
N GLU A 40 5.41 3.00 -11.01
CA GLU A 40 4.96 2.32 -9.80
C GLU A 40 5.64 0.96 -9.60
N LYS A 41 5.95 0.64 -8.33
CA LYS A 41 6.68 -0.58 -7.97
C LYS A 41 6.40 -1.02 -6.53
N GLY A 42 5.20 -1.58 -6.32
CA GLY A 42 4.72 -2.03 -5.02
C GLY A 42 4.61 -0.86 -4.03
N SER A 43 5.29 -0.96 -2.89
CA SER A 43 5.40 0.16 -1.92
C SER A 43 6.44 1.21 -2.31
N LYS A 44 7.11 1.08 -3.46
CA LYS A 44 8.16 1.97 -3.94
C LYS A 44 7.76 2.60 -5.27
N LYS A 45 8.50 3.64 -5.63
CA LYS A 45 8.44 4.30 -6.92
C LYS A 45 9.83 4.29 -7.54
N ASP A 46 9.89 4.25 -8.87
CA ASP A 46 11.15 4.30 -9.61
C ASP A 46 11.18 5.51 -10.52
N THR A 47 12.03 6.48 -10.21
CA THR A 47 12.25 7.65 -11.05
C THR A 47 13.10 7.24 -12.25
N ILE A 48 12.50 7.22 -13.43
CA ILE A 48 13.16 6.72 -14.65
C ILE A 48 13.65 7.82 -15.58
N ALA A 49 13.13 9.04 -15.45
CA ALA A 49 13.63 10.20 -16.17
C ALA A 49 13.31 11.51 -15.44
N THR A 50 14.12 12.53 -15.72
CA THR A 50 13.83 13.93 -15.40
C THR A 50 14.13 14.76 -16.65
N GLY A 51 13.40 15.84 -16.86
CA GLY A 51 13.64 16.70 -18.01
C GLY A 51 12.83 17.98 -17.96
N LYS A 52 12.79 18.68 -19.09
CA LYS A 52 12.08 19.95 -19.24
C LYS A 52 11.17 19.88 -20.46
N LEU A 53 9.95 20.40 -20.33
CA LEU A 53 9.08 20.60 -21.49
C LEU A 53 9.69 21.66 -22.43
N ASP A 54 9.60 21.45 -23.74
CA ASP A 54 10.13 22.38 -24.73
C ASP A 54 9.31 23.69 -24.81
N THR A 55 9.62 24.55 -25.79
CA THR A 55 8.95 25.84 -26.00
C THR A 55 7.48 25.71 -26.40
N GLU A 56 7.04 24.53 -26.82
CA GLU A 56 5.65 24.21 -27.18
C GLU A 56 4.96 23.36 -26.09
N GLY A 57 5.62 23.17 -24.94
CA GLY A 57 5.11 22.34 -23.84
C GLY A 57 5.17 20.85 -24.13
N LYS A 58 6.07 20.40 -25.02
CA LYS A 58 6.18 18.99 -25.42
C LYS A 58 7.38 18.30 -24.79
N ALA A 59 7.25 16.98 -24.62
CA ALA A 59 8.35 16.08 -24.29
C ALA A 59 8.08 14.67 -24.80
N THR A 60 9.17 13.91 -24.99
CA THR A 60 9.10 12.49 -25.33
C THR A 60 9.66 11.67 -24.16
N LEU A 61 8.79 10.90 -23.52
CA LEU A 61 9.15 9.99 -22.44
C LEU A 61 9.47 8.63 -23.03
N VAL A 62 10.59 8.03 -22.61
CA VAL A 62 11.04 6.73 -23.10
C VAL A 62 11.22 5.79 -21.92
N ILE A 63 10.55 4.64 -21.95
CA ILE A 63 10.76 3.59 -20.94
C ILE A 63 12.13 2.94 -21.20
N PRO A 64 13.07 2.96 -20.25
CA PRO A 64 14.40 2.40 -20.46
C PRO A 64 14.35 0.90 -20.81
N SER A 65 15.30 0.42 -21.63
CA SER A 65 15.39 -0.99 -22.03
C SER A 65 15.46 -1.96 -20.84
N ALA A 66 16.03 -1.54 -19.71
CA ALA A 66 16.07 -2.32 -18.46
C ALA A 66 14.66 -2.58 -17.86
N LYS A 67 13.66 -1.78 -18.25
CA LYS A 67 12.25 -1.89 -17.84
C LYS A 67 11.34 -2.32 -19.00
N LYS A 68 11.91 -2.95 -20.03
CA LYS A 68 11.16 -3.43 -21.19
C LYS A 68 10.02 -4.35 -20.75
N GLY A 69 8.83 -4.09 -21.28
CA GLY A 69 7.62 -4.86 -20.96
C GLY A 69 6.90 -4.42 -19.69
N TYR A 70 7.31 -3.32 -19.06
CA TYR A 70 6.53 -2.69 -17.99
C TYR A 70 5.09 -2.41 -18.46
N ALA A 71 4.14 -2.85 -17.65
CA ALA A 71 2.72 -2.54 -17.77
C ALA A 71 2.24 -2.06 -16.41
N GLY A 72 1.71 -0.84 -16.33
CA GLY A 72 1.47 -0.20 -15.05
C GLY A 72 1.01 1.24 -15.13
N ILE A 73 0.74 1.82 -13.98
CA ILE A 73 0.61 3.27 -13.84
C ILE A 73 1.99 3.90 -13.88
N SER A 74 2.09 5.02 -14.58
CA SER A 74 3.24 5.93 -14.53
C SER A 74 2.78 7.34 -14.19
N HIS A 75 3.66 8.10 -13.57
CA HIS A 75 3.41 9.48 -13.15
C HIS A 75 4.30 10.41 -13.93
N PHE A 76 3.69 11.32 -14.68
CA PHE A 76 4.36 12.50 -15.20
C PHE A 76 4.09 13.66 -14.24
N VAL A 77 5.10 14.03 -13.44
CA VAL A 77 4.96 15.04 -12.39
C VAL A 77 5.71 16.29 -12.79
N LEU A 78 5.05 17.45 -12.80
CA LEU A 78 5.71 18.73 -13.02
C LEU A 78 6.19 19.30 -11.68
N THR A 79 7.34 20.00 -11.69
CA THR A 79 7.89 20.58 -10.46
C THR A 79 7.04 21.70 -9.88
N GLU A 80 6.14 22.28 -10.70
CA GLU A 80 5.20 23.33 -10.29
C GLU A 80 3.82 23.06 -10.90
N GLY A 81 2.82 22.83 -10.04
CA GLY A 81 1.41 23.04 -10.37
C GLY A 81 0.73 22.05 -11.32
N GLY A 82 1.30 20.87 -11.59
CA GLY A 82 0.63 19.92 -12.48
C GLY A 82 1.29 18.56 -12.65
N GLY A 83 0.74 17.78 -13.57
CA GLY A 83 1.16 16.42 -13.87
C GLY A 83 -0.03 15.59 -14.33
N MET A 84 0.22 14.35 -14.71
CA MET A 84 -0.84 13.40 -15.04
C MET A 84 -0.36 11.98 -14.81
N ASP A 85 -1.25 11.18 -14.25
CA ASP A 85 -1.08 9.74 -14.15
C ASP A 85 -1.72 9.08 -15.36
N PHE A 86 -1.06 8.07 -15.91
CA PHE A 86 -1.60 7.32 -17.04
C PHE A 86 -1.10 5.88 -17.05
N ILE A 87 -1.86 5.03 -17.72
CA ILE A 87 -1.50 3.63 -17.91
C ILE A 87 -0.52 3.54 -19.07
N VAL A 88 0.55 2.78 -18.88
CA VAL A 88 1.48 2.37 -19.94
C VAL A 88 1.41 0.86 -20.07
N ASN A 89 1.24 0.34 -21.28
CA ASN A 89 1.34 -1.10 -21.55
C ASN A 89 1.79 -1.38 -22.99
N LYS A 90 3.10 -1.31 -23.25
CA LYS A 90 3.75 -1.64 -24.54
C LYS A 90 3.35 -0.78 -25.75
N GLU A 91 2.27 -0.01 -25.66
CA GLU A 91 1.79 0.90 -26.70
C GLU A 91 2.56 2.23 -26.70
N ASN A 92 2.84 2.74 -27.90
CA ASN A 92 3.29 4.12 -28.06
C ASN A 92 2.07 5.00 -28.26
N PHE A 93 1.95 6.06 -27.47
CA PHE A 93 0.80 6.95 -27.53
C PHE A 93 1.17 8.41 -27.27
N THR A 94 0.23 9.29 -27.55
CA THR A 94 0.33 10.71 -27.23
C THR A 94 -0.70 11.06 -26.18
N ILE A 95 -0.29 11.85 -25.18
CA ILE A 95 -1.17 12.49 -24.20
C ILE A 95 -1.09 14.01 -24.36
N SER A 96 -2.24 14.67 -24.37
CA SER A 96 -2.31 16.12 -24.49
C SER A 96 -3.36 16.73 -23.56
N CYS A 97 -3.06 17.91 -23.04
CA CYS A 97 -4.00 18.73 -22.28
C CYS A 97 -3.73 20.20 -22.57
N LEU A 98 -4.77 20.95 -22.93
CA LEU A 98 -4.66 22.39 -23.23
C LEU A 98 -4.93 23.27 -22.01
N GLU A 99 -5.35 22.67 -20.89
CA GLU A 99 -5.77 23.37 -19.68
C GLU A 99 -4.66 23.43 -18.64
N GLU A 100 -4.75 24.40 -17.73
CA GLU A 100 -3.81 24.59 -16.61
C GLU A 100 -3.91 23.49 -15.54
N GLN A 101 -5.01 22.73 -15.51
CA GLN A 101 -5.23 21.66 -14.53
C GLN A 101 -5.57 20.34 -15.24
N PRO A 102 -4.55 19.59 -15.71
CA PRO A 102 -4.77 18.29 -16.35
C PRO A 102 -5.51 17.30 -15.45
N ASN A 103 -6.52 16.64 -15.99
CA ASN A 103 -7.29 15.59 -15.34
C ASN A 103 -7.84 14.60 -16.39
N PHE A 104 -8.52 13.56 -15.93
CA PHE A 104 -8.98 12.48 -16.81
C PHE A 104 -10.13 12.88 -17.76
N GLU A 105 -10.83 13.99 -17.52
CA GLU A 105 -11.92 14.47 -18.40
C GLU A 105 -11.41 15.43 -19.49
N ASN A 106 -10.36 16.22 -19.21
CA ASN A 106 -9.81 17.22 -20.14
C ASN A 106 -8.52 16.78 -20.85
N THR A 107 -8.00 15.59 -20.55
CA THR A 107 -6.86 14.99 -21.24
C THR A 107 -7.32 14.14 -22.43
N LYS A 108 -6.56 14.21 -23.52
CA LYS A 108 -6.81 13.42 -24.73
C LYS A 108 -5.66 12.47 -24.97
N TYR A 109 -6.03 11.22 -25.26
CA TYR A 109 -5.11 10.16 -25.62
C TYR A 109 -5.25 9.84 -27.12
N THR A 110 -4.13 9.61 -27.79
CA THR A 110 -4.10 9.17 -29.18
C THR A 110 -3.36 7.85 -29.25
N VAL A 111 -4.05 6.78 -29.68
CA VAL A 111 -3.54 5.40 -29.75
C VAL A 111 -3.24 4.80 -28.35
N SER A 112 -4.12 5.01 -27.36
CA SER A 112 -4.00 4.33 -26.07
C SER A 112 -5.27 3.58 -25.68
N ALA A 113 -5.32 2.29 -26.02
CA ALA A 113 -6.47 1.46 -25.70
C ALA A 113 -6.66 1.31 -24.18
N GLU A 114 -5.55 1.31 -23.43
CA GLU A 114 -5.57 1.22 -21.97
C GLU A 114 -6.25 2.42 -21.33
N ASN A 115 -5.79 3.63 -21.63
CA ASN A 115 -6.31 4.85 -21.02
C ASN A 115 -7.74 5.16 -21.52
N ASP A 116 -8.03 4.93 -22.81
CA ASP A 116 -9.37 5.12 -23.36
C ASP A 116 -10.39 4.19 -22.67
N PHE A 117 -10.05 2.91 -22.49
CA PHE A 117 -10.89 1.96 -21.78
C PHE A 117 -11.08 2.38 -20.32
N PHE A 118 -9.99 2.67 -19.60
CA PHE A 118 -10.06 3.00 -18.18
C PHE A 118 -10.92 4.23 -17.93
N ASN A 119 -10.64 5.33 -18.63
CA ASN A 119 -11.35 6.60 -18.44
C ASN A 119 -12.83 6.47 -18.84
N GLY A 120 -13.11 5.84 -19.98
CA GLY A 120 -14.48 5.61 -20.44
C GLY A 120 -15.29 4.75 -19.47
N ARG A 121 -14.68 3.71 -18.91
CA ARG A 121 -15.29 2.86 -17.88
C ARG A 121 -15.54 3.63 -16.59
N MET A 122 -14.55 4.37 -16.08
CA MET A 122 -14.69 5.13 -14.83
C MET A 122 -15.80 6.18 -14.94
N LYS A 123 -15.91 6.86 -16.09
CA LYS A 123 -17.02 7.78 -16.38
C LYS A 123 -18.39 7.09 -16.31
N LYS A 124 -18.55 5.94 -16.99
CA LYS A 124 -19.79 5.15 -16.92
C LYS A 124 -20.10 4.70 -15.49
N LEU A 125 -19.10 4.23 -14.75
CA LEU A 125 -19.27 3.79 -13.37
C LEU A 125 -19.72 4.95 -12.46
N ASN A 126 -19.09 6.12 -12.57
CA ASN A 126 -19.44 7.30 -11.78
C ASN A 126 -20.89 7.72 -12.03
N GLN A 127 -21.32 7.76 -13.31
CA GLN A 127 -22.71 8.06 -13.67
C GLN A 127 -23.71 7.05 -13.07
N ILE A 128 -23.39 5.76 -13.09
CA ILE A 128 -24.21 4.73 -12.46
C ILE A 128 -24.27 4.99 -10.95
N LEU A 129 -23.13 5.15 -10.28
CA LEU A 129 -23.05 5.30 -8.82
C LEU A 129 -23.73 6.58 -8.31
N GLU A 130 -23.69 7.68 -9.07
CA GLU A 130 -24.43 8.91 -8.76
C GLU A 130 -25.94 8.66 -8.73
N LYS A 131 -26.47 7.98 -9.75
CA LYS A 131 -27.89 7.58 -9.78
C LYS A 131 -28.24 6.60 -8.68
N VAL A 132 -27.35 5.64 -8.38
CA VAL A 132 -27.54 4.68 -7.28
C VAL A 132 -27.70 5.41 -5.95
N ARG A 133 -26.84 6.38 -5.65
CA ARG A 133 -26.94 7.18 -4.41
C ARG A 133 -28.28 7.90 -4.31
N MET A 134 -28.74 8.53 -5.39
CA MET A 134 -30.02 9.22 -5.42
C MET A 134 -31.20 8.27 -5.20
N VAL A 135 -31.21 7.14 -5.91
CA VAL A 135 -32.29 6.14 -5.81
C VAL A 135 -32.31 5.46 -4.45
N GLN A 136 -31.14 5.14 -3.89
CA GLN A 136 -31.03 4.57 -2.54
C GLN A 136 -31.59 5.54 -1.50
N TYR A 137 -31.21 6.82 -1.55
CA TYR A 137 -31.75 7.82 -0.65
C TYR A 137 -33.27 7.98 -0.81
N GLY A 138 -33.78 7.98 -2.04
CA GLY A 138 -35.23 7.96 -2.30
C GLY A 138 -35.92 6.78 -1.62
N LEU A 139 -35.38 5.57 -1.77
CA LEU A 139 -35.95 4.35 -1.17
C LEU A 139 -35.84 4.29 0.36
N THR A 140 -34.97 5.10 0.99
CA THR A 140 -34.94 5.21 2.46
C THR A 140 -35.95 6.21 3.02
N VAL A 141 -36.39 7.18 2.21
CA VAL A 141 -37.28 8.27 2.66
C VAL A 141 -38.74 8.02 2.26
N TYR A 142 -38.97 7.47 1.06
CA TYR A 142 -40.31 7.13 0.57
C TYR A 142 -40.73 5.73 1.04
N LYS A 143 -41.99 5.62 1.48
CA LYS A 143 -42.61 4.35 1.87
C LYS A 143 -43.14 3.62 0.65
N LYS A 144 -43.41 2.31 0.79
CA LYS A 144 -43.88 1.46 -0.31
C LYS A 144 -45.21 1.93 -0.90
N GLU A 145 -46.01 2.62 -0.09
CA GLU A 145 -47.32 3.14 -0.47
C GLU A 145 -47.23 4.48 -1.23
N ASP A 146 -46.07 5.15 -1.18
CA ASP A 146 -45.87 6.43 -1.87
C ASP A 146 -45.77 6.24 -3.38
N ALA A 147 -46.39 7.13 -4.15
CA ALA A 147 -46.48 7.03 -5.61
C ALA A 147 -45.11 6.97 -6.32
N LEU A 148 -44.06 7.53 -5.71
CA LEU A 148 -42.70 7.54 -6.27
C LEU A 148 -41.93 6.22 -6.02
N TYR A 149 -42.32 5.43 -5.01
CA TYR A 149 -41.59 4.23 -4.61
C TYR A 149 -41.46 3.19 -5.73
N PRO A 150 -42.53 2.83 -6.48
CA PRO A 150 -42.42 1.87 -7.58
C PRO A 150 -41.40 2.29 -8.65
N ALA A 151 -41.37 3.59 -8.99
CA ALA A 151 -40.44 4.13 -9.97
C ALA A 151 -38.98 4.07 -9.47
N LEU A 152 -38.73 4.43 -8.21
CA LEU A 152 -37.41 4.33 -7.59
C LEU A 152 -36.93 2.88 -7.52
N ASN A 153 -37.81 1.95 -7.14
CA ASN A 153 -37.49 0.53 -7.08
C ASN A 153 -37.18 -0.03 -8.47
N GLN A 154 -37.92 0.39 -9.51
CA GLN A 154 -37.65 0.00 -10.89
C GLN A 154 -36.31 0.54 -11.39
N GLU A 155 -35.98 1.81 -11.09
CA GLU A 155 -34.69 2.38 -11.46
C GLU A 155 -33.53 1.71 -10.71
N GLN A 156 -33.72 1.31 -9.45
CA GLN A 156 -32.70 0.54 -8.73
C GLN A 156 -32.37 -0.78 -9.43
N GLN A 157 -33.39 -1.49 -9.92
CA GLN A 157 -33.19 -2.73 -10.67
C GLN A 157 -32.45 -2.50 -11.99
N ASN A 158 -32.82 -1.44 -12.73
CA ASN A 158 -32.15 -1.02 -13.96
C ASN A 158 -30.67 -0.67 -13.72
N LEU A 159 -30.39 0.13 -12.70
CA LEU A 159 -29.02 0.48 -12.30
C LEU A 159 -28.20 -0.75 -11.89
N ASN A 160 -28.83 -1.73 -11.23
CA ASN A 160 -28.17 -2.97 -10.86
C ASN A 160 -27.77 -3.80 -12.10
N GLN A 161 -28.63 -3.84 -13.12
CA GLN A 161 -28.34 -4.49 -14.40
C GLN A 161 -27.20 -3.78 -15.13
N GLN A 162 -27.22 -2.44 -15.19
CA GLN A 162 -26.14 -1.65 -15.80
C GLN A 162 -24.79 -1.87 -15.11
N LEU A 163 -24.77 -1.86 -13.76
CA LEU A 163 -23.56 -2.14 -12.99
C LEU A 163 -23.03 -3.55 -13.26
N THR A 164 -23.93 -4.56 -13.26
CA THR A 164 -23.56 -5.95 -13.53
C THR A 164 -22.99 -6.11 -14.94
N ALA A 165 -23.60 -5.48 -15.95
CA ALA A 165 -23.13 -5.50 -17.33
C ALA A 165 -21.76 -4.85 -17.47
N LEU A 166 -21.53 -3.68 -16.87
CA LEU A 166 -20.24 -2.99 -16.88
C LEU A 166 -19.13 -3.84 -16.25
N LYS A 167 -19.41 -4.50 -15.12
CA LYS A 167 -18.47 -5.42 -14.46
C LYS A 167 -18.18 -6.66 -15.31
N SER A 168 -19.19 -7.22 -15.98
CA SER A 168 -19.01 -8.35 -16.90
C SER A 168 -18.17 -7.98 -18.12
N GLU A 169 -18.42 -6.82 -18.74
CA GLU A 169 -17.61 -6.28 -19.84
C GLU A 169 -16.15 -6.12 -19.41
N THR A 170 -15.94 -5.56 -18.20
CA THR A 170 -14.61 -5.41 -17.61
C THR A 170 -13.92 -6.76 -17.42
N ALA A 171 -14.62 -7.75 -16.87
CA ALA A 171 -14.08 -9.08 -16.59
C ALA A 171 -13.62 -9.82 -17.85
N GLN A 172 -14.31 -9.61 -18.98
CA GLN A 172 -13.99 -10.23 -20.28
C GLN A 172 -12.85 -9.51 -21.03
N ASN A 173 -12.56 -8.26 -20.67
CA ASN A 173 -11.52 -7.47 -21.31
C ASN A 173 -10.11 -7.88 -20.81
N LYS A 174 -9.17 -8.05 -21.73
CA LYS A 174 -7.80 -8.52 -21.47
C LYS A 174 -6.78 -7.40 -21.21
N LEU A 175 -7.20 -6.14 -21.28
CA LEU A 175 -6.36 -4.97 -21.03
C LEU A 175 -5.85 -4.94 -19.59
N TYR A 176 -4.69 -4.33 -19.38
CA TYR A 176 -4.18 -4.05 -18.03
C TYR A 176 -5.19 -3.19 -17.25
N ALA A 177 -5.73 -2.17 -17.92
CA ALA A 177 -6.75 -1.26 -17.43
C ALA A 177 -7.99 -1.97 -16.91
N ALA A 178 -8.37 -3.12 -17.48
CA ALA A 178 -9.51 -3.90 -17.02
C ALA A 178 -9.26 -4.53 -15.65
N ARG A 179 -8.07 -5.13 -15.46
CA ARG A 179 -7.66 -5.66 -14.15
C ARG A 179 -7.45 -4.54 -13.12
N LEU A 180 -6.88 -3.42 -13.54
CA LEU A 180 -6.75 -2.24 -12.70
C LEU A 180 -8.12 -1.74 -12.24
N ALA A 181 -9.10 -1.69 -13.14
CA ALA A 181 -10.45 -1.23 -12.81
C ALA A 181 -11.15 -2.16 -11.80
N GLU A 182 -10.91 -3.47 -11.83
CA GLU A 182 -11.39 -4.40 -10.81
C GLU A 182 -10.77 -4.10 -9.42
N ILE A 183 -9.48 -3.73 -9.36
CA ILE A 183 -8.84 -3.28 -8.12
C ILE A 183 -9.52 -2.01 -7.57
N TYR A 184 -9.80 -1.03 -8.44
CA TYR A 184 -10.51 0.19 -8.03
C TYR A 184 -11.94 -0.08 -7.54
N ASP A 185 -12.68 -0.99 -8.16
CA ASP A 185 -14.01 -1.37 -7.69
C ASP A 185 -13.99 -1.84 -6.23
N ILE A 186 -12.98 -2.64 -5.87
CA ILE A 186 -12.79 -3.15 -4.50
C ILE A 186 -12.45 -2.02 -3.54
N LEU A 187 -11.50 -1.14 -3.91
CA LEU A 187 -11.10 0.00 -3.08
C LEU A 187 -12.25 0.99 -2.83
N MET A 188 -13.16 1.13 -3.80
CA MET A 188 -14.36 1.96 -3.65
C MET A 188 -15.50 1.24 -2.89
N GLY A 189 -15.29 0.01 -2.40
CA GLY A 189 -16.31 -0.76 -1.68
C GLY A 189 -17.51 -1.17 -2.56
N SER A 190 -17.29 -1.28 -3.87
CA SER A 190 -18.30 -1.65 -4.86
C SER A 190 -18.41 -3.17 -4.97
N GLY A 191 -19.47 -3.74 -4.40
CA GLY A 191 -19.79 -5.17 -4.55
C GLY A 191 -20.34 -5.52 -5.93
N SER A 192 -20.60 -6.79 -6.20
CA SER A 192 -21.08 -7.28 -7.50
C SER A 192 -22.44 -6.69 -7.91
N LYS A 193 -23.24 -6.28 -6.92
CA LYS A 193 -24.58 -5.71 -7.04
C LYS A 193 -24.77 -4.55 -6.07
N ILE A 194 -25.81 -3.76 -6.32
CA ILE A 194 -26.27 -2.71 -5.42
C ILE A 194 -26.88 -3.35 -4.16
N ASN A 195 -26.78 -2.66 -3.01
CA ASN A 195 -27.38 -3.03 -1.71
C ASN A 195 -26.87 -4.33 -1.06
N LEU A 196 -25.68 -4.81 -1.45
CA LEU A 196 -25.03 -5.87 -0.66
C LEU A 196 -24.72 -5.36 0.75
N SER A 197 -25.00 -6.19 1.74
CA SER A 197 -24.58 -5.96 3.12
C SER A 197 -23.05 -5.91 3.22
N GLU A 198 -22.54 -5.29 4.28
CA GLU A 198 -21.10 -5.21 4.52
C GLU A 198 -20.45 -6.60 4.57
N GLY A 199 -21.10 -7.57 5.20
CA GLY A 199 -20.63 -8.96 5.26
C GLY A 199 -20.62 -9.67 3.90
N GLU A 200 -21.61 -9.41 3.04
CA GLU A 200 -21.62 -9.95 1.67
C GLU A 200 -20.49 -9.35 0.82
N LYS A 201 -20.30 -8.02 0.90
CA LYS A 201 -19.18 -7.35 0.23
C LYS A 201 -17.85 -7.92 0.72
N ALA A 202 -17.70 -8.13 2.03
CA ALA A 202 -16.47 -8.69 2.59
C ALA A 202 -16.16 -10.09 2.04
N LYS A 203 -17.17 -10.95 1.90
CA LYS A 203 -17.03 -12.28 1.29
C LYS A 203 -16.61 -12.19 -0.17
N GLU A 204 -17.23 -11.29 -0.94
CA GLU A 204 -16.88 -11.09 -2.35
C GLU A 204 -15.45 -10.57 -2.53
N ILE A 205 -15.04 -9.60 -1.72
CA ILE A 205 -13.67 -9.06 -1.75
C ILE A 205 -12.66 -10.15 -1.40
N ASN A 206 -12.92 -10.94 -0.36
CA ASN A 206 -12.01 -12.02 0.04
C ASN A 206 -11.89 -13.10 -1.06
N ALA A 207 -13.00 -13.45 -1.72
CA ALA A 207 -12.98 -14.35 -2.87
C ALA A 207 -12.22 -13.73 -4.06
N PHE A 208 -12.38 -12.44 -4.33
CA PHE A 208 -11.64 -11.75 -5.39
C PHE A 208 -10.11 -11.82 -5.17
N VAL A 209 -9.65 -11.54 -3.94
CA VAL A 209 -8.22 -11.62 -3.59
C VAL A 209 -7.65 -13.01 -3.85
N LYS A 210 -8.42 -14.05 -3.54
CA LYS A 210 -8.00 -15.44 -3.73
C LYS A 210 -8.03 -15.85 -5.20
N ASP A 211 -9.14 -15.60 -5.89
CA ASP A 211 -9.45 -16.29 -7.14
C ASP A 211 -9.16 -15.46 -8.40
N LYS A 212 -9.07 -14.13 -8.27
CA LYS A 212 -9.08 -13.22 -9.44
C LYS A 212 -7.99 -12.15 -9.43
N LEU A 213 -7.49 -11.75 -8.27
CA LEU A 213 -6.51 -10.67 -8.15
C LEU A 213 -5.21 -11.02 -8.91
N ASP A 214 -4.89 -10.21 -9.91
CA ASP A 214 -3.58 -10.26 -10.56
C ASP A 214 -2.56 -9.46 -9.73
N MET A 215 -1.68 -10.18 -9.04
CA MET A 215 -0.64 -9.58 -8.20
C MET A 215 0.39 -8.76 -8.98
N SER A 216 0.58 -9.03 -10.28
CA SER A 216 1.47 -8.23 -11.12
C SER A 216 0.84 -6.89 -11.46
N VAL A 217 -0.47 -6.87 -11.70
CA VAL A 217 -1.24 -5.64 -11.90
C VAL A 217 -1.26 -4.83 -10.61
N LEU A 218 -1.58 -5.45 -9.46
CA LEU A 218 -1.57 -4.75 -8.18
C LEU A 218 -0.20 -4.12 -7.89
N TYR A 219 0.89 -4.83 -8.19
CA TYR A 219 2.26 -4.35 -7.97
C TYR A 219 2.59 -3.07 -8.75
N THR A 220 2.03 -2.87 -9.94
CA THR A 220 2.30 -1.68 -10.77
C THR A 220 1.14 -0.69 -10.83
N SER A 221 0.12 -0.88 -10.00
CA SER A 221 -1.13 -0.10 -10.03
C SER A 221 -1.08 1.24 -9.29
N GLY A 222 -0.07 1.46 -8.45
CA GLY A 222 -0.05 2.53 -7.45
C GLY A 222 -0.99 2.28 -6.25
N GLN A 223 -1.75 1.18 -6.26
CA GLN A 223 -2.70 0.84 -5.20
C GLN A 223 -2.23 -0.28 -4.27
N TRP A 224 -0.96 -0.69 -4.39
CA TRP A 224 -0.36 -1.77 -3.60
C TRP A 224 -0.59 -1.61 -2.09
N ASN A 225 -0.27 -0.43 -1.55
CA ASN A 225 -0.41 -0.17 -0.12
C ASN A 225 -1.88 -0.15 0.30
N ASN A 226 -2.69 0.67 -0.36
CA ASN A 226 -4.11 0.88 -0.03
C ASN A 226 -4.90 -0.42 -0.10
N PHE A 227 -4.63 -1.27 -1.09
CA PHE A 227 -5.35 -2.52 -1.26
C PHE A 227 -5.02 -3.53 -0.17
N ILE A 228 -3.73 -3.74 0.14
CA ILE A 228 -3.32 -4.73 1.14
C ILE A 228 -3.75 -4.28 2.55
N GLU A 229 -3.64 -2.98 2.84
CA GLU A 229 -4.12 -2.40 4.10
C GLU A 229 -5.64 -2.48 4.21
N GLY A 230 -6.38 -2.14 3.15
CA GLY A 230 -7.84 -2.27 3.11
C GLY A 230 -8.32 -3.71 3.27
N TRP A 231 -7.61 -4.68 2.67
CA TRP A 231 -7.92 -6.10 2.84
C TRP A 231 -7.69 -6.57 4.29
N MET A 232 -6.63 -6.12 4.95
CA MET A 232 -6.46 -6.38 6.38
C MET A 232 -7.56 -5.73 7.22
N GLN A 233 -7.87 -4.46 6.97
CA GLN A 233 -8.91 -3.74 7.71
C GLN A 233 -10.27 -4.44 7.58
N LEU A 234 -10.60 -4.94 6.39
CA LEU A 234 -11.80 -5.75 6.15
C LEU A 234 -11.82 -6.99 7.05
N HIS A 235 -10.69 -7.67 7.18
CA HIS A 235 -10.56 -8.85 8.03
C HIS A 235 -10.69 -8.49 9.51
N GLN A 236 -10.16 -7.36 9.96
CA GLN A 236 -10.26 -6.94 11.35
C GLN A 236 -11.65 -6.43 11.73
N ALA A 237 -12.27 -5.63 10.87
CA ALA A 237 -13.53 -4.95 11.17
C ALA A 237 -14.76 -5.83 10.92
N VAL A 238 -14.74 -6.62 9.84
CA VAL A 238 -15.94 -7.30 9.33
C VAL A 238 -15.84 -8.82 9.47
N ILE A 239 -14.80 -9.44 8.92
CA ILE A 239 -14.68 -10.91 8.89
C ILE A 239 -14.33 -11.48 10.26
N LYS A 240 -13.43 -10.82 10.98
CA LYS A 240 -12.95 -11.15 12.33
C LYS A 240 -12.37 -12.57 12.45
N ASP A 241 -11.61 -12.99 11.43
CA ASP A 241 -10.95 -14.29 11.37
C ASP A 241 -9.50 -14.16 10.88
N ASP A 242 -8.57 -14.10 11.83
CA ASP A 242 -7.14 -14.01 11.58
C ASP A 242 -6.58 -15.23 10.83
N ALA A 243 -7.15 -16.43 11.07
CA ALA A 243 -6.70 -17.65 10.42
C ALA A 243 -7.04 -17.61 8.92
N LEU A 244 -8.25 -17.14 8.59
CA LEU A 244 -8.67 -16.96 7.20
C LEU A 244 -7.79 -15.96 6.44
N TRP A 245 -7.37 -14.86 7.09
CA TRP A 245 -6.43 -13.92 6.47
C TRP A 245 -5.06 -14.56 6.21
N LEU A 246 -4.54 -15.32 7.18
CA LEU A 246 -3.25 -15.99 7.05
C LEU A 246 -3.27 -17.05 5.95
N GLU A 247 -4.33 -17.86 5.87
CA GLU A 247 -4.53 -18.85 4.81
C GLU A 247 -4.65 -18.18 3.44
N GLY A 248 -5.46 -17.11 3.34
CA GLY A 248 -5.58 -16.32 2.11
C GLY A 248 -4.23 -15.75 1.67
N THR A 249 -3.44 -15.23 2.60
CA THR A 249 -2.11 -14.65 2.31
C THR A 249 -1.15 -15.73 1.79
N LYS A 250 -1.11 -16.90 2.44
CA LYS A 250 -0.30 -18.04 1.98
C LYS A 250 -0.73 -18.54 0.60
N TYR A 251 -2.04 -18.57 0.34
CA TYR A 251 -2.58 -18.93 -0.97
C TYR A 251 -2.14 -17.92 -2.04
N VAL A 252 -2.25 -16.61 -1.79
CA VAL A 252 -1.77 -15.59 -2.73
C VAL A 252 -0.27 -15.76 -3.00
N LEU A 253 0.54 -15.93 -1.94
CA LEU A 253 1.98 -16.16 -2.05
C LEU A 253 2.34 -17.38 -2.91
N SER A 254 1.59 -18.48 -2.81
CA SER A 254 1.84 -19.68 -3.61
C SER A 254 1.54 -19.49 -5.11
N HIS A 255 0.73 -18.49 -5.48
CA HIS A 255 0.34 -18.21 -6.86
C HIS A 255 1.12 -17.05 -7.50
N ILE A 256 1.80 -16.22 -6.70
CA ILE A 256 2.73 -15.22 -7.23
C ILE A 256 3.88 -15.94 -7.94
N LYS A 257 4.20 -15.53 -9.16
CA LYS A 257 5.30 -16.11 -9.96
C LYS A 257 6.63 -15.41 -9.75
N SER A 258 6.63 -14.09 -9.67
CA SER A 258 7.84 -13.27 -9.50
C SER A 258 8.35 -13.31 -8.05
N ASN A 259 9.64 -13.62 -7.86
CA ASN A 259 10.27 -13.58 -6.53
C ASN A 259 10.33 -12.16 -5.95
N GLU A 260 10.48 -11.15 -6.81
CA GLU A 260 10.40 -9.75 -6.42
C GLU A 260 9.02 -9.41 -5.85
N ILE A 261 7.93 -9.75 -6.56
CA ILE A 261 6.56 -9.50 -6.10
C ILE A 261 6.25 -10.33 -4.85
N TYR A 262 6.72 -11.58 -4.81
CA TYR A 262 6.58 -12.45 -3.63
C TYR A 262 7.21 -11.80 -2.40
N THR A 263 8.43 -11.30 -2.54
CA THR A 263 9.16 -10.63 -1.47
C THR A 263 8.44 -9.36 -1.04
N ALA A 264 8.08 -8.50 -2.00
CA ALA A 264 7.35 -7.26 -1.72
C ALA A 264 6.01 -7.52 -1.01
N PHE A 265 5.27 -8.55 -1.41
CA PHE A 265 3.97 -8.89 -0.82
C PHE A 265 4.13 -9.41 0.59
N THR A 266 5.09 -10.32 0.79
CA THR A 266 5.44 -10.85 2.11
C THR A 266 5.82 -9.71 3.07
N GLU A 267 6.71 -8.81 2.66
CA GLU A 267 7.14 -7.70 3.50
C GLU A 267 5.99 -6.76 3.83
N LYS A 268 5.14 -6.41 2.86
CA LYS A 268 3.98 -5.57 3.11
C LYS A 268 2.98 -6.23 4.04
N ALA A 269 2.69 -7.52 3.85
CA ALA A 269 1.82 -8.30 4.71
C ALA A 269 2.32 -8.34 6.16
N ILE A 270 3.63 -8.57 6.37
CA ILE A 270 4.26 -8.54 7.69
C ILE A 270 4.15 -7.14 8.33
N LEU A 271 4.41 -6.07 7.58
CA LEU A 271 4.29 -4.70 8.09
C LEU A 271 2.86 -4.40 8.56
N VAL A 272 1.86 -4.83 7.77
CA VAL A 272 0.44 -4.63 8.09
C VAL A 272 0.04 -5.44 9.34
N LEU A 273 0.49 -6.69 9.46
CA LEU A 273 0.30 -7.49 10.67
C LEU A 273 0.96 -6.87 11.91
N THR A 274 2.16 -6.31 11.74
CA THR A 274 2.89 -5.66 12.83
C THR A 274 2.13 -4.43 13.34
N LYS A 275 1.66 -3.57 12.43
CA LYS A 275 0.81 -2.41 12.77
C LYS A 275 -0.48 -2.83 13.47
N ALA A 276 -1.00 -4.00 13.13
CA ALA A 276 -2.19 -4.59 13.72
C ALA A 276 -1.94 -5.32 15.06
N GLY A 277 -0.70 -5.41 15.54
CA GLY A 277 -0.35 -6.13 16.77
C GLY A 277 -0.51 -7.66 16.67
N LYS A 278 -0.47 -8.23 15.46
CA LYS A 278 -0.68 -9.66 15.20
C LYS A 278 0.66 -10.43 15.16
N ASP A 279 1.46 -10.36 16.22
CA ASP A 279 2.83 -10.92 16.25
C ASP A 279 2.89 -12.45 16.00
N ASP A 280 1.88 -13.21 16.42
CA ASP A 280 1.81 -14.67 16.15
C ASP A 280 1.68 -14.95 14.64
N LEU A 281 0.91 -14.12 13.93
CA LEU A 281 0.77 -14.21 12.48
C LEU A 281 2.02 -13.69 11.77
N VAL A 282 2.70 -12.67 12.31
CA VAL A 282 4.00 -12.21 11.81
C VAL A 282 5.00 -13.36 11.84
N THR A 283 5.11 -14.06 12.97
CA THR A 283 5.98 -15.24 13.14
C THR A 283 5.61 -16.32 12.12
N SER A 284 4.34 -16.70 12.07
CA SER A 284 3.84 -17.76 11.18
C SER A 284 4.09 -17.47 9.70
N LEU A 285 3.89 -16.22 9.27
CA LEU A 285 4.10 -15.81 7.89
C LEU A 285 5.59 -15.70 7.55
N SER A 286 6.41 -15.18 8.48
CA SER A 286 7.85 -15.04 8.29
C SER A 286 8.54 -16.41 8.18
N GLU A 287 8.14 -17.38 9.01
CA GLU A 287 8.61 -18.76 8.90
C GLU A 287 8.20 -19.40 7.58
N TYR A 288 6.94 -19.24 7.16
CA TYR A 288 6.46 -19.75 5.87
C TYR A 288 7.30 -19.17 4.72
N ALA A 289 7.53 -17.85 4.74
CA ALA A 289 8.26 -17.18 3.67
C ALA A 289 9.75 -17.54 3.64
N SER A 290 10.41 -17.65 4.79
CA SER A 290 11.83 -18.03 4.86
C SER A 290 12.09 -19.45 4.37
N LYS A 291 11.17 -20.39 4.66
CA LYS A 291 11.23 -21.78 4.17
C LYS A 291 10.99 -21.91 2.66
N SER A 292 10.47 -20.87 2.00
CA SER A 292 10.15 -20.93 0.56
C SER A 292 11.38 -20.90 -0.37
N GLY A 293 12.50 -20.33 0.07
CA GLY A 293 13.66 -20.06 -0.80
C GLY A 293 13.44 -18.96 -1.86
N ARG A 294 12.33 -18.20 -1.78
CA ARG A 294 11.92 -17.22 -2.80
C ARG A 294 12.20 -15.76 -2.44
N LEU A 295 12.63 -15.50 -1.21
CA LEU A 295 12.92 -14.14 -0.75
C LEU A 295 14.17 -13.58 -1.43
N GLU A 296 14.03 -12.43 -2.07
CA GLU A 296 15.15 -11.70 -2.64
C GLU A 296 15.94 -10.95 -1.54
N LYS A 297 17.12 -10.42 -1.89
CA LYS A 297 18.01 -9.69 -0.98
C LYS A 297 17.34 -8.50 -0.25
N SER A 298 16.19 -8.04 -0.72
CA SER A 298 15.38 -7.02 -0.06
C SER A 298 14.63 -7.50 1.17
N GLY A 299 14.50 -8.82 1.43
CA GLY A 299 13.73 -9.46 2.52
C GLY A 299 14.15 -9.13 3.96
N LYS A 300 14.69 -7.94 4.19
CA LYS A 300 15.18 -7.43 5.47
C LYS A 300 14.06 -7.37 6.49
N ILE A 301 12.82 -7.06 6.09
CA ILE A 301 11.68 -7.03 7.01
C ILE A 301 11.38 -8.44 7.51
N VAL A 302 11.38 -9.44 6.62
CA VAL A 302 11.19 -10.85 6.99
C VAL A 302 12.31 -11.30 7.93
N MET A 303 13.56 -10.99 7.59
CA MET A 303 14.71 -11.38 8.42
C MET A 303 14.71 -10.66 9.77
N ALA A 304 14.27 -9.40 9.84
CA ALA A 304 14.11 -8.67 11.09
C ALA A 304 13.00 -9.30 11.95
N ALA A 305 11.87 -9.69 11.34
CA ALA A 305 10.80 -10.39 12.05
C ALA A 305 11.26 -11.74 12.63
N ILE A 306 12.13 -12.47 11.93
CA ILE A 306 12.67 -13.77 12.39
C ILE A 306 13.78 -13.59 13.44
N ASN A 307 14.69 -12.65 13.23
CA ASN A 307 15.89 -12.50 14.06
C ASN A 307 15.71 -11.51 15.22
N GLY A 308 14.54 -10.87 15.31
CA GLY A 308 14.21 -9.96 16.40
C GLY A 308 14.22 -10.65 17.76
N PRO A 309 14.30 -9.86 18.85
CA PRO A 309 14.32 -10.43 20.18
C PRO A 309 12.97 -11.07 20.51
N ALA A 310 12.97 -12.39 20.66
CA ALA A 310 11.79 -13.18 20.99
C ALA A 310 11.37 -13.05 22.47
N ILE A 311 10.11 -13.36 22.77
CA ILE A 311 9.62 -13.51 24.14
C ILE A 311 10.47 -14.57 24.86
N GLY A 312 10.87 -14.26 26.10
CA GLY A 312 11.75 -15.08 26.93
C GLY A 312 13.24 -14.72 26.84
N ASN A 313 13.66 -14.01 25.78
CA ASN A 313 15.04 -13.55 25.63
C ASN A 313 15.33 -12.35 26.55
N VAL A 314 16.61 -12.18 26.89
CA VAL A 314 17.08 -10.94 27.54
C VAL A 314 16.99 -9.79 26.56
N ALA A 315 16.41 -8.68 27.00
CA ALA A 315 16.23 -7.48 26.20
C ALA A 315 17.60 -6.93 25.73
N PRO A 316 17.77 -6.60 24.44
CA PRO A 316 19.01 -6.03 23.94
C PRO A 316 19.42 -4.75 24.68
N VAL A 317 20.72 -4.57 24.89
CA VAL A 317 21.27 -3.37 25.51
C VAL A 317 20.96 -2.13 24.68
N LEU A 318 20.35 -1.13 25.30
CA LEU A 318 20.04 0.14 24.66
C LEU A 318 21.30 1.00 24.54
N GLN A 319 21.48 1.63 23.39
CA GLN A 319 22.43 2.72 23.20
C GLN A 319 21.78 4.03 23.64
N THR A 320 22.45 4.77 24.51
CA THR A 320 22.02 6.10 24.98
C THR A 320 23.05 7.14 24.57
N ALA A 321 22.71 8.43 24.71
CA ALA A 321 23.66 9.52 24.41
C ALA A 321 24.95 9.45 25.23
N THR A 322 24.88 8.87 26.43
CA THR A 322 25.99 8.79 27.40
C THR A 322 26.61 7.39 27.52
N GLY A 323 26.16 6.41 26.74
CA GLY A 323 26.72 5.06 26.77
C GLY A 323 25.71 3.95 26.48
N LYS A 324 25.68 2.94 27.35
CA LYS A 324 24.86 1.73 27.20
C LYS A 324 24.00 1.52 28.44
N LYS A 325 22.74 1.14 28.24
CA LYS A 325 21.79 0.82 29.32
C LYS A 325 21.31 -0.62 29.19
N THR A 326 21.62 -1.42 30.21
CA THR A 326 21.06 -2.77 30.39
C THR A 326 19.74 -2.65 31.15
N ILE A 327 18.72 -3.38 30.70
CA ILE A 327 17.41 -3.42 31.36
C ILE A 327 17.45 -4.52 32.43
N ASN A 328 17.33 -4.15 33.69
CA ASN A 328 17.40 -5.04 34.86
C ASN A 328 16.31 -4.71 35.90
N LYS A 329 15.23 -4.12 35.42
CA LYS A 329 14.02 -3.75 36.16
C LYS A 329 12.83 -4.00 35.27
N LYS A 330 11.66 -4.07 35.90
CA LYS A 330 10.39 -4.14 35.18
C LYS A 330 10.26 -2.89 34.31
N THR A 331 10.18 -3.06 32.99
CA THR A 331 10.25 -1.95 32.03
C THR A 331 9.19 -2.08 30.96
N LEU A 332 8.54 -0.96 30.65
CA LEU A 332 7.74 -0.77 29.45
C LEU A 332 8.59 0.04 28.46
N LEU A 333 9.12 -0.64 27.44
CA LEU A 333 9.95 -0.03 26.42
C LEU A 333 9.08 0.29 25.19
N PHE A 334 9.05 1.56 24.79
CA PHE A 334 8.16 2.07 23.75
C PHE A 334 8.95 2.67 22.59
N PHE A 335 8.85 2.04 21.41
CA PHE A 335 9.37 2.57 20.15
C PHE A 335 8.27 3.31 19.39
N TYR A 336 8.55 4.54 18.98
CA TYR A 336 7.57 5.40 18.32
C TYR A 336 8.22 6.31 17.26
N GLU A 337 7.39 6.95 16.45
CA GLU A 337 7.78 8.01 15.51
C GLU A 337 6.79 9.15 15.69
N SER A 338 7.28 10.37 15.93
CA SER A 338 6.38 11.51 16.14
C SER A 338 5.69 11.89 14.82
N GLY A 339 4.45 12.37 14.90
CA GLY A 339 3.63 12.68 13.73
C GLY A 339 3.02 11.45 13.03
N CYS A 340 3.33 10.23 13.48
CA CYS A 340 2.60 9.03 13.09
C CYS A 340 1.29 8.93 13.89
N ASN A 341 0.13 8.98 13.22
CA ASN A 341 -1.20 8.98 13.87
C ASN A 341 -1.38 7.89 14.95
N ASN A 342 -0.91 6.67 14.68
CA ASN A 342 -1.01 5.58 15.66
C ASN A 342 -0.07 5.79 16.85
N CYS A 343 1.13 6.33 16.62
CA CYS A 343 2.05 6.66 17.70
C CYS A 343 1.49 7.79 18.57
N GLU A 344 0.89 8.83 17.99
CA GLU A 344 0.27 9.93 18.74
C GLU A 344 -0.87 9.44 19.64
N ASN A 345 -1.69 8.50 19.14
CA ASN A 345 -2.72 7.87 19.95
C ASN A 345 -2.12 7.11 21.15
N GLU A 346 -1.09 6.29 20.92
CA GLU A 346 -0.45 5.52 21.99
C GLU A 346 0.33 6.41 22.97
N ILE A 347 0.91 7.52 22.50
CA ILE A 347 1.53 8.54 23.34
C ILE A 347 0.48 9.15 24.28
N HIS A 348 -0.68 9.55 23.76
CA HIS A 348 -1.77 10.07 24.59
C HIS A 348 -2.27 9.02 25.59
N GLN A 349 -2.41 7.76 25.18
CA GLN A 349 -2.79 6.67 26.09
C GLN A 349 -1.75 6.49 27.21
N LEU A 350 -0.46 6.51 26.87
CA LEU A 350 0.62 6.33 27.85
C LEU A 350 0.76 7.51 28.80
N LEU A 351 0.58 8.75 28.32
CA LEU A 351 0.55 9.95 29.16
C LEU A 351 -0.66 9.91 30.11
N GLY A 352 -1.85 9.59 29.60
CA GLY A 352 -3.07 9.51 30.41
C GLY A 352 -3.06 8.41 31.47
N ASN A 353 -2.29 7.34 31.25
CA ASN A 353 -2.19 6.20 32.16
C ASN A 353 -0.83 6.10 32.87
N TYR A 354 -0.01 7.16 32.83
CA TYR A 354 1.36 7.14 33.34
C TYR A 354 1.46 6.68 34.79
N GLU A 355 0.63 7.24 35.68
CA GLU A 355 0.64 6.88 37.10
C GLU A 355 0.23 5.42 37.33
N ILE A 356 -0.72 4.87 36.55
CA ILE A 356 -1.11 3.45 36.66
C ILE A 356 0.06 2.53 36.28
N VAL A 357 0.78 2.85 35.19
CA VAL A 357 1.93 2.06 34.72
C VAL A 357 3.06 2.11 35.77
N LYS A 358 3.32 3.28 36.33
CA LYS A 358 4.31 3.52 37.38
C LYS A 358 3.96 2.85 38.70
N ASP A 359 2.71 2.91 39.15
CA ASP A 359 2.23 2.25 40.37
C ASP A 359 2.31 0.72 40.27
N LYS A 360 2.24 0.18 39.05
CA LYS A 360 2.50 -1.24 38.76
C LYS A 360 3.98 -1.61 38.67
N GLY A 361 4.87 -0.66 39.00
CA GLY A 361 6.30 -0.84 39.14
C GLY A 361 7.08 -0.80 37.82
N TYR A 362 6.48 -0.36 36.71
CA TYR A 362 7.18 -0.27 35.42
C TYR A 362 7.98 1.03 35.30
N GLU A 363 9.27 0.91 34.98
CA GLU A 363 10.03 2.01 34.38
C GLU A 363 9.62 2.15 32.91
N ILE A 364 9.30 3.37 32.47
CA ILE A 364 9.01 3.64 31.06
C ILE A 364 10.27 4.18 30.38
N ILE A 365 10.61 3.60 29.24
CA ILE A 365 11.67 4.08 28.35
C ILE A 365 11.07 4.28 26.97
N SER A 366 11.21 5.47 26.40
CA SER A 366 10.78 5.74 25.02
C SER A 366 11.98 5.86 24.07
N VAL A 367 11.83 5.36 22.84
CA VAL A 367 12.85 5.40 21.78
C VAL A 367 12.21 5.90 20.49
N ALA A 368 12.58 7.10 20.05
CA ALA A 368 11.98 7.76 18.89
C ALA A 368 12.72 7.42 17.59
N ALA A 369 11.97 7.25 16.51
CA ALA A 369 12.46 7.10 15.13
C ALA A 369 12.59 8.46 14.41
N ASP A 370 12.46 9.57 15.12
CA ASP A 370 12.53 10.91 14.52
C ASP A 370 13.90 11.09 13.84
N MET A 371 13.92 11.84 12.73
CA MET A 371 15.14 12.10 11.94
C MET A 371 15.63 13.55 12.07
N THR A 372 14.88 14.41 12.76
CA THR A 372 15.23 15.81 12.98
C THR A 372 15.10 16.15 14.47
N SER A 373 15.95 17.05 14.94
CA SER A 373 15.86 17.63 16.29
C SER A 373 15.04 18.93 16.31
N ASN A 374 14.38 19.25 15.20
CA ASN A 374 13.71 20.54 15.04
C ASN A 374 12.37 20.53 15.77
N VAL A 375 12.26 21.43 16.75
CA VAL A 375 11.08 21.63 17.59
C VAL A 375 9.83 22.02 16.77
N GLY A 376 10.01 22.69 15.62
CA GLY A 376 8.91 23.15 14.77
C GLY A 376 8.16 22.04 14.02
N ASP A 377 8.71 20.83 13.96
CA ASP A 377 8.19 19.75 13.13
C ASP A 377 7.21 18.81 13.90
N GLY A 378 6.84 19.17 15.13
CA GLY A 378 5.90 18.38 15.95
C GLY A 378 6.53 17.24 16.76
N HIS A 379 7.86 17.15 16.82
CA HIS A 379 8.61 16.11 17.55
C HIS A 379 8.78 16.38 19.06
N ASN A 380 8.07 17.35 19.63
CA ASN A 380 8.25 17.81 21.01
C ASN A 380 7.19 17.26 21.95
N HIS A 381 7.27 15.96 22.26
CA HIS A 381 6.50 15.39 23.37
C HIS A 381 7.18 15.68 24.71
N GLN A 382 6.43 16.22 25.67
CA GLN A 382 6.89 16.35 27.04
C GLN A 382 6.50 15.11 27.83
N PHE A 383 7.39 14.13 27.90
CA PHE A 383 7.13 12.93 28.69
C PHE A 383 7.52 13.11 30.16
N PRO A 384 6.72 12.59 31.12
CA PRO A 384 7.02 12.67 32.55
C PRO A 384 8.10 11.67 33.01
N TRP A 385 8.43 10.67 32.19
CA TRP A 385 9.50 9.71 32.50
C TRP A 385 10.87 10.20 32.04
N LYS A 386 11.92 9.69 32.70
CA LYS A 386 13.28 10.19 32.55
C LYS A 386 13.99 9.74 31.27
N GLU A 387 13.82 8.48 30.87
CA GLU A 387 14.62 7.89 29.78
C GLU A 387 13.88 8.04 28.45
N GLN A 388 14.33 9.00 27.65
CA GLN A 388 13.79 9.34 26.34
C GLN A 388 14.96 9.35 25.35
N LEU A 389 14.97 8.42 24.39
CA LEU A 389 16.09 8.19 23.49
C LEU A 389 15.70 8.60 22.07
N CYS A 390 16.52 9.43 21.43
CA CYS A 390 16.42 9.71 19.99
C CYS A 390 17.84 9.95 19.46
N ASP A 391 18.22 9.24 18.41
CA ASP A 391 19.56 9.37 17.78
C ASP A 391 19.52 10.02 16.40
N PHE A 392 18.33 10.47 15.98
CA PHE A 392 18.05 11.10 14.69
C PHE A 392 18.38 10.25 13.45
N LYS A 393 18.43 8.92 13.61
CA LYS A 393 18.71 7.96 12.51
C LYS A 393 17.48 7.14 12.10
N GLY A 394 16.34 7.39 12.72
CA GLY A 394 15.12 6.62 12.53
C GLY A 394 15.32 5.11 12.65
N PHE A 395 14.65 4.35 11.80
CA PHE A 395 14.75 2.89 11.77
C PHE A 395 16.18 2.37 11.46
N ALA A 396 17.09 3.22 10.97
CA ALA A 396 18.48 2.85 10.76
C ALA A 396 19.35 2.94 12.03
N GLY A 397 18.81 3.49 13.14
CA GLY A 397 19.50 3.60 14.42
C GLY A 397 19.79 2.24 15.09
N PRO A 398 20.86 2.12 15.90
CA PRO A 398 21.22 0.89 16.58
C PRO A 398 20.11 0.31 17.46
N ASN A 399 19.32 1.12 18.17
CA ASN A 399 18.24 0.59 19.01
C ASN A 399 17.12 -0.06 18.17
N PHE A 400 16.71 0.59 17.08
CA PHE A 400 15.74 0.03 16.14
C PHE A 400 16.24 -1.26 15.49
N LYS A 401 17.53 -1.31 15.11
CA LYS A 401 18.16 -2.52 14.56
C LYS A 401 18.27 -3.65 15.59
N ASN A 402 18.72 -3.35 16.80
CA ASN A 402 18.94 -4.35 17.85
C ASN A 402 17.61 -4.99 18.30
N TYR A 403 16.54 -4.22 18.32
CA TYR A 403 15.20 -4.70 18.63
C TYR A 403 14.41 -5.16 17.38
N ALA A 404 15.05 -5.13 16.21
CA ALA A 404 14.46 -5.49 14.92
C ALA A 404 13.08 -4.83 14.69
N ILE A 405 12.98 -3.55 15.03
CA ILE A 405 11.75 -2.77 14.87
C ILE A 405 11.50 -2.56 13.39
N ILE A 406 10.39 -3.10 12.90
CA ILE A 406 9.94 -2.99 11.50
C ILE A 406 8.76 -2.03 11.33
N GLY A 407 8.11 -1.64 12.42
CA GLY A 407 7.05 -0.64 12.42
C GLY A 407 6.86 -0.04 13.81
N THR A 408 6.28 1.15 13.86
CA THR A 408 5.90 1.88 15.08
C THR A 408 4.38 2.10 15.08
N PRO A 409 3.73 2.21 16.26
CA PRO A 409 4.29 1.99 17.60
C PRO A 409 4.66 0.53 17.87
N THR A 410 5.63 0.29 18.77
CA THR A 410 5.94 -1.05 19.31
C THR A 410 6.27 -0.95 20.79
N PHE A 411 5.58 -1.73 21.62
CA PHE A 411 5.85 -1.89 23.03
C PHE A 411 6.55 -3.23 23.31
N PHE A 412 7.55 -3.23 24.18
CA PHE A 412 8.06 -4.43 24.84
C PHE A 412 7.76 -4.35 26.33
N VAL A 413 7.17 -5.42 26.88
CA VAL A 413 6.99 -5.60 28.31
C VAL A 413 8.13 -6.46 28.82
N ILE A 414 8.94 -5.94 29.73
CA ILE A 414 10.18 -6.56 30.20
C ILE A 414 10.09 -6.77 31.71
N ASP A 415 10.47 -7.96 32.18
CA ASP A 415 10.45 -8.29 33.60
C ASP A 415 11.67 -7.75 34.38
N GLU A 416 11.67 -7.94 35.69
CA GLU A 416 12.74 -7.49 36.59
C GLU A 416 14.11 -8.12 36.30
N LYS A 417 14.15 -9.24 35.57
CA LYS A 417 15.39 -9.92 35.16
C LYS A 417 15.85 -9.46 33.77
N GLY A 418 15.18 -8.47 33.19
CA GLY A 418 15.47 -7.97 31.85
C GLY A 418 14.98 -8.89 30.74
N LYS A 419 14.08 -9.85 31.02
CA LYS A 419 13.53 -10.74 29.98
C LYS A 419 12.28 -10.15 29.36
N ILE A 420 12.19 -10.23 28.04
CA ILE A 420 11.00 -9.83 27.30
C ILE A 420 9.86 -10.81 27.61
N THR A 421 8.73 -10.29 28.05
CA THR A 421 7.53 -11.06 28.40
C THR A 421 6.37 -10.81 27.44
N GLY A 422 6.47 -9.77 26.60
CA GLY A 422 5.51 -9.55 25.52
C GLY A 422 5.95 -8.42 24.59
N LYS A 423 5.36 -8.42 23.40
CA LYS A 423 5.54 -7.42 22.34
C LYS A 423 4.14 -7.05 21.82
N TYR A 424 3.86 -5.76 21.68
CA TYR A 424 2.51 -5.26 21.40
C TYR A 424 2.55 -4.00 20.54
N ALA A 425 1.45 -3.72 19.83
CA ALA A 425 1.27 -2.48 19.09
C ALA A 425 0.53 -1.40 19.90
N SER A 426 -0.21 -1.77 20.96
CA SER A 426 -0.94 -0.83 21.81
C SER A 426 -0.63 -1.03 23.30
N LEU A 427 -0.77 0.04 24.09
CA LEU A 427 -0.65 -0.01 25.54
C LEU A 427 -1.71 -0.90 26.18
N ILE A 428 -2.93 -0.90 25.64
CA ILE A 428 -4.05 -1.69 26.17
C ILE A 428 -3.73 -3.19 26.08
N ASP A 429 -3.22 -3.64 24.93
CA ASP A 429 -2.92 -5.05 24.67
C ASP A 429 -1.79 -5.59 25.55
N THR A 430 -0.95 -4.72 26.12
CA THR A 430 0.08 -5.13 27.10
C THR A 430 -0.51 -5.78 28.34
N GLY A 431 -1.80 -5.55 28.62
CA GLY A 431 -2.48 -5.98 29.85
C GLY A 431 -2.03 -5.21 31.11
N ILE A 432 -1.12 -4.23 30.98
CA ILE A 432 -0.65 -3.42 32.10
C ILE A 432 -1.78 -2.57 32.66
N LEU A 433 -2.76 -2.15 31.85
CA LEU A 433 -3.89 -1.35 32.35
C LEU A 433 -4.98 -2.22 33.01
N SER A 434 -4.99 -3.53 32.77
CA SER A 434 -6.00 -4.45 33.28
C SER A 434 -5.97 -4.53 34.81
N ASN A 435 -7.13 -4.35 35.45
CA ASN A 435 -7.29 -4.62 36.88
C ASN A 435 -7.56 -6.13 37.08
N PRO A 436 -7.26 -6.75 38.23
CA PRO A 436 -7.58 -8.16 38.46
C PRO A 436 -9.09 -8.46 38.44
N TYR A 437 -9.94 -7.42 38.34
CA TYR A 437 -11.40 -7.50 38.25
C TYR A 437 -11.97 -7.32 36.84
N THR A 438 -11.13 -7.16 35.81
CA THR A 438 -11.63 -7.05 34.43
C THR A 438 -12.01 -8.45 33.92
N VAL A 439 -13.31 -8.72 33.82
CA VAL A 439 -13.87 -9.96 33.26
C VAL A 439 -13.33 -10.14 31.84
N LYS A 440 -12.72 -11.31 31.56
CA LYS A 440 -12.30 -11.70 30.21
C LYS A 440 -13.50 -11.58 29.27
N LYS A 441 -13.37 -10.78 28.21
CA LYS A 441 -14.31 -10.75 27.10
C LYS A 441 -14.18 -11.99 26.25
#